data_AF-A0A9X3FI15-F1
#
_entry.id   AF-A0A9X3FI15-F1
#
_cell.length_a   1.000
_cell.length_b   1.000
_cell.length_c   1.000
_cell.angle_alpha   90.00
_cell.angle_beta   90.00
_cell.angle_gamma   90.00
#
_symmetry.space_group_name_H-M   'P 1'
#
loop_
_entity.id
_entity.type
_entity.pdbx_description
1 polymer ?
#
loop_
_entity_poly.entity_id
_entity_poly.type
_entity_poly.pdbx_seq_one_letter_code
_entity_poly.pdbx_strand_id
1 'polypeptide(L)' 'MEAKGDDLTKLTGVGPKLAEILVEGGFTSYAEIAAASAEAIQKVLESAGSRYASKDPAPWIEEAKGLA' A
#
# COMPACT_ATOMS: atom_id res chain seq x y z
N MET A 1 4.19 10.63 20.90
CA MET A 1 3.19 11.07 19.90
C MET A 1 3.39 10.15 18.72
N GLU A 2 2.64 9.05 18.71
CA GLU A 2 2.89 7.94 17.78
C GLU A 2 2.58 8.42 16.35
N ALA A 3 3.54 8.21 15.45
CA ALA A 3 3.36 8.45 14.03
C ALA A 3 2.21 7.55 13.56
N LYS A 4 1.00 8.13 13.53
CA LYS A 4 -0.26 7.45 13.25
C LYS A 4 -0.40 7.25 11.74
N GLY A 5 0.56 6.51 11.16
CA GLY A 5 0.37 5.88 9.87
C GLY A 5 -0.60 4.71 10.05
N ASP A 6 -1.45 4.47 9.07
CA ASP A 6 -2.34 3.32 9.12
C ASP A 6 -1.52 2.03 9.03
N ASP A 7 -2.04 0.96 9.63
CA ASP A 7 -1.37 -0.33 9.59
C ASP A 7 -1.63 -1.02 8.24
N LEU A 8 -0.86 -0.63 7.23
CA LEU A 8 -1.01 -1.17 5.87
C LEU A 8 -0.85 -2.70 5.83
N THR A 9 -0.26 -3.32 6.85
CA THR A 9 -0.13 -4.79 6.95
C THR A 9 -1.47 -5.50 7.18
N LYS A 10 -2.54 -4.76 7.50
CA LYS A 10 -3.90 -5.30 7.56
C LYS A 10 -4.46 -5.68 6.19
N LEU A 11 -3.96 -5.08 5.12
CA LEU A 11 -4.40 -5.37 3.77
C LEU A 11 -3.93 -6.77 3.37
N THR A 12 -4.83 -7.56 2.79
CA THR A 12 -4.55 -8.98 2.55
C THR A 12 -3.44 -9.14 1.50
N GLY A 13 -2.29 -9.67 1.93
CA GLY A 13 -1.11 -9.84 1.08
C GLY A 13 -0.11 -8.67 1.10
N VAL A 14 -0.39 -7.60 1.85
CA VAL A 14 0.57 -6.54 2.19
C VAL A 14 1.33 -6.98 3.43
N GLY A 15 2.60 -7.34 3.26
CA GLY A 15 3.49 -7.65 4.39
C GLY A 15 4.12 -6.39 4.99
N PRO A 16 4.83 -6.49 6.14
CA PRO A 16 5.51 -5.36 6.78
C PRO A 16 6.48 -4.64 5.85
N LYS A 17 7.22 -5.39 5.02
CA LYS A 17 8.10 -4.79 4.01
C LYS A 17 7.35 -4.02 2.93
N LEU A 18 6.15 -4.48 2.57
CA LEU A 18 5.34 -3.83 1.55
C LEU A 18 4.73 -2.54 2.09
N ALA A 19 4.27 -2.58 3.34
CA ALA A 19 3.85 -1.39 4.07
C ALA A 19 4.96 -0.33 4.09
N GLU A 20 6.21 -0.72 4.41
CA GLU A 20 7.36 0.20 4.33
C GLU A 20 7.55 0.79 2.93
N ILE A 21 7.50 -0.03 1.89
CA ILE A 21 7.63 0.42 0.49
C ILE A 21 6.54 1.43 0.11
N LEU A 22 5.30 1.17 0.52
CA LEU A 22 4.17 2.07 0.28
C LEU A 22 4.39 3.40 1.00
N VAL A 23 4.81 3.35 2.27
CA VAL A 23 5.16 4.53 3.07
C VAL A 23 6.31 5.32 2.45
N GLU A 24 7.36 4.65 1.97
CA GLU A 24 8.47 5.27 1.22
C GLU A 24 8.01 5.87 -0.10
N GLY A 25 6.98 5.28 -0.73
CA GLY A 25 6.29 5.80 -1.91
C GLY A 25 5.36 6.98 -1.63
N GLY A 26 5.19 7.38 -0.36
CA GLY A 26 4.30 8.46 0.06
C GLY A 26 2.88 8.01 0.39
N PHE A 27 2.60 6.71 0.43
CA PHE A 27 1.32 6.15 0.87
C PHE A 27 1.44 5.71 2.33
N THR A 28 1.13 6.63 3.25
CA THR A 28 1.29 6.43 4.70
C THR A 28 -0.01 6.04 5.41
N SER A 29 -1.12 6.11 4.68
CA SER A 29 -2.47 5.90 5.20
C SER A 29 -3.36 5.13 4.22
N TYR A 30 -4.43 4.51 4.71
CA TYR A 30 -5.42 3.86 3.84
C TYR A 30 -6.11 4.89 2.94
N ALA A 31 -6.31 6.12 3.42
CA ALA A 31 -6.89 7.20 2.62
C ALA A 31 -6.03 7.54 1.39
N GLU A 32 -4.71 7.56 1.55
CA GLU A 32 -3.79 7.79 0.43
C GLU A 32 -3.79 6.63 -0.55
N ILE A 33 -3.83 5.38 -0.07
CA ILE A 33 -3.95 4.18 -0.91
C ILE A 33 -5.29 4.18 -1.66
N ALA A 34 -6.39 4.49 -0.98
CA ALA A 34 -7.74 4.54 -1.53
C ALA A 34 -7.91 5.66 -2.58
N ALA A 35 -7.20 6.77 -2.40
CA ALA A 35 -7.12 7.87 -3.36
C ALA A 35 -6.12 7.59 -4.50
N ALA A 36 -5.16 6.70 -4.29
CA ALA A 36 -4.20 6.30 -5.30
C ALA A 36 -4.79 5.32 -6.32
N SER A 37 -4.23 5.35 -7.52
CA SER A 37 -4.54 4.36 -8.57
C SER A 37 -3.74 3.09 -8.38
N ALA A 38 -4.31 1.95 -8.79
CA ALA A 38 -3.63 0.66 -8.80
C ALA A 38 -2.27 0.75 -9.52
N GLU A 39 -2.20 1.45 -10.64
CA GLU A 39 -0.96 1.69 -11.38
C GLU A 39 0.10 2.47 -10.58
N ALA A 40 -0.31 3.46 -9.79
CA ALA A 40 0.62 4.26 -9.00
C ALA A 40 1.27 3.40 -7.91
N ILE A 41 0.46 2.60 -7.23
CA ILE A 41 0.94 1.64 -6.23
C ILE A 41 1.82 0.60 -6.91
N GLN A 42 1.35 0.02 -8.01
CA GLN A 42 2.07 -1.01 -8.76
C GLN A 42 3.46 -0.53 -9.19
N LYS A 43 3.59 0.72 -9.64
CA LYS A 43 4.88 1.32 -9.99
C LYS A 43 5.85 1.38 -8.81
N VAL A 44 5.35 1.67 -7.60
CA VAL A 44 6.15 1.63 -6.37
C VAL A 44 6.55 0.19 -6.02
N LEU A 45 5.62 -0.77 -6.15
CA LEU A 45 5.90 -2.19 -5.93
C LEU A 45 6.95 -2.73 -6.91
N GLU A 46 6.85 -2.36 -8.19
CA GLU A 46 7.80 -2.70 -9.25
C GLU A 46 9.19 -2.16 -8.92
N SER A 47 9.27 -0.91 -8.48
CA SER A 47 10.54 -0.29 -8.08
C SER A 47 11.16 -0.96 -6.85
N ALA A 48 10.34 -1.50 -5.96
CA ALA A 48 10.82 -2.21 -4.78
C ALA A 48 11.18 -3.68 -5.03
N GLY A 49 10.83 -4.22 -6.19
CA GLY A 49 11.34 -5.47 -6.73
C GLY A 49 10.27 -6.38 -7.33
N SER A 50 10.69 -7.24 -8.26
CA SER A 50 9.78 -8.15 -9.00
C SER A 50 8.90 -9.04 -8.14
N ARG A 51 9.31 -9.36 -6.90
CA ARG A 51 8.48 -10.14 -5.97
C ARG A 51 7.17 -9.46 -5.57
N TYR A 52 7.12 -8.13 -5.68
CA TYR A 52 5.97 -7.30 -5.35
C TYR A 52 5.27 -6.79 -6.60
N ALA A 53 6.01 -6.62 -7.71
CA ALA A 53 5.45 -6.32 -9.03
C ALA A 53 4.33 -7.29 -9.46
N SER A 54 4.44 -8.57 -9.07
CA SER A 54 3.43 -9.58 -9.35
C SER A 54 2.24 -9.58 -8.38
N LYS A 55 2.15 -8.61 -7.47
CA LYS A 55 1.00 -8.43 -6.59
C LYS A 55 0.02 -7.45 -7.24
N ASP A 56 -1.26 -7.75 -7.11
CA ASP A 56 -2.34 -6.85 -7.51
C ASP A 56 -2.68 -5.89 -6.36
N PRO A 57 -2.52 -4.56 -6.55
CA PRO A 57 -2.91 -3.56 -5.55
C PRO A 57 -4.39 -3.17 -5.61
N ALA A 58 -5.13 -3.60 -6.63
CA ALA A 58 -6.57 -3.38 -6.75
C ALA A 58 -7.38 -3.81 -5.50
N PRO A 59 -7.23 -5.03 -4.95
CA PRO A 59 -7.93 -5.41 -3.71
C PRO A 59 -7.53 -4.56 -2.52
N TRP A 60 -6.29 -4.08 -2.46
CA TRP A 60 -5.83 -3.23 -1.37
C TRP A 60 -6.48 -1.86 -1.39
N ILE A 61 -6.71 -1.28 -2.56
CA ILE A 61 -7.43 -0.02 -2.72
C ILE A 61 -8.87 -0.17 -2.23
N GLU A 62 -9.54 -1.28 -2.58
CA GLU A 62 -10.91 -1.55 -2.14
C GLU A 62 -10.99 -1.80 -0.63
N GLU A 63 -10.08 -2.60 -0.05
CA GLU A 63 -9.98 -2.78 1.41
C GLU A 63 -9.66 -1.45 2.11
N ALA A 64 -8.73 -0.67 1.57
CA ALA A 64 -8.35 0.63 2.11
C ALA A 64 -9.52 1.61 2.12
N LYS A 65 -10.39 1.62 1.10
CA LYS A 65 -11.62 2.44 1.11
C LYS A 65 -12.58 2.08 2.24
N GLY A 66 -12.60 0.82 2.68
CA GLY A 66 -13.41 0.36 3.82
C GLY A 66 -12.76 0.60 5.19
N LEU A 67 -11.44 0.83 5.21
CA LEU A 67 -10.64 1.04 6.42
C LEU A 67 -10.28 2.52 6.67
N ALA A 68 -10.30 3.35 5.62
CA ALA A 68 -10.12 4.80 5.65
C ALA A 68 -11.35 5.53 6.22
#